data_AF-A0AB74C7V1-F1
#
_entry.id   AF-A0AB74C7V1-F1
#
_cell.length_a   1.000
_cell.length_b   1.000
_cell.length_c   1.000
_cell.angle_alpha   90.00
_cell.angle_beta   90.00
_cell.angle_gamma   90.00
#
_symmetry.space_group_name_H-M   'P 1'
#
loop_
_entity.id
_entity.type
_entity.pdbx_description
1 polymer ?
#
loop_
_entity_poly.entity_id
_entity_poly.type
_entity_poly.pdbx_seq_one_letter_code
_entity_poly.pdbx_strand_id
1 'polypeptide(L)'
;MGYMNQPKFMELYAYALESDFQIPDGESAAWAPGHPFHWGQELDKIILGGVGSSLSLSPDDQFLAVGVGQNIHVYSTFTREYVETLTGHLDEVSRVFFASRMIGCGLYTLVSSAEGSIVIWELDRDGKNVSAEKENKVDIDTLSAEAADIAIFKIVSDHGWALGDRGGLQDNYN
;
A
#
# COMPACT_ATOMS: atom_id res chain seq x y z
N MET A 1 -14.89 -23.86 -41.57
CA MET A 1 -14.84 -23.00 -40.37
C MET A 1 -13.48 -23.15 -39.72
N GLY A 2 -12.64 -22.12 -39.73
CA GLY A 2 -11.33 -22.16 -39.06
C GLY A 2 -11.49 -21.92 -37.56
N TYR A 3 -10.79 -22.70 -36.74
CA TYR A 3 -10.83 -22.59 -35.29
C TYR A 3 -10.27 -21.24 -34.81
N MET A 4 -10.94 -20.62 -33.84
CA MET A 4 -10.48 -19.41 -33.16
C MET A 4 -9.43 -19.80 -32.11
N ASN A 5 -8.27 -19.13 -32.09
CA ASN A 5 -7.25 -19.32 -31.06
C ASN A 5 -7.01 -18.01 -30.30
N GLN A 6 -6.41 -18.11 -29.11
CA GLN A 6 -6.23 -16.97 -28.20
C GLN A 6 -5.51 -15.76 -28.86
N PRO A 7 -4.45 -15.92 -29.67
CA PRO A 7 -3.86 -14.79 -30.39
C PRO A 7 -4.83 -14.11 -31.36
N LYS A 8 -5.57 -14.87 -32.17
CA LYS A 8 -6.60 -14.31 -33.06
C LYS A 8 -7.73 -13.65 -32.29
N PHE A 9 -8.11 -14.20 -31.15
CA PHE A 9 -9.16 -13.62 -30.31
C PHE A 9 -8.73 -12.26 -29.75
N MET A 10 -7.50 -12.12 -29.24
CA MET A 10 -7.00 -10.85 -28.73
C MET A 10 -6.77 -9.81 -29.84
N GLU A 11 -6.45 -10.25 -31.06
CA GLU A 11 -6.32 -9.37 -32.23
C GLU A 11 -7.68 -8.88 -32.76
N LEU A 12 -8.72 -9.72 -32.69
CA LEU A 12 -10.07 -9.41 -33.19
C LEU A 12 -10.99 -8.76 -32.14
N TYR A 13 -10.72 -8.99 -30.86
CA TYR A 13 -11.53 -8.52 -29.73
C TYR A 13 -10.65 -7.77 -28.73
N ALA A 14 -10.19 -6.58 -29.13
CA ALA A 14 -9.70 -5.59 -28.16
C ALA A 14 -10.88 -5.11 -27.31
N TYR A 15 -10.72 -5.06 -25.98
CA TYR A 15 -11.70 -4.45 -25.08
C TYR A 15 -11.75 -2.93 -25.34
N ALA A 16 -12.54 -2.54 -26.34
CA ALA A 16 -12.99 -1.16 -26.49
C ALA A 16 -14.37 -1.07 -25.85
N LEU A 17 -14.57 -0.04 -25.03
CA LEU A 17 -15.90 0.29 -24.54
C LEU A 17 -16.78 0.61 -25.76
N GLU A 18 -17.78 -0.23 -26.06
CA GLU A 18 -18.65 -0.07 -27.24
C GLU A 18 -19.47 1.23 -27.19
N SER A 19 -19.85 1.65 -25.98
CA SER A 19 -20.46 2.95 -25.71
C SER A 19 -20.45 3.27 -24.22
N ASP A 20 -20.24 4.54 -23.86
CA ASP A 20 -20.52 5.05 -22.51
C ASP A 20 -22.02 5.03 -22.18
N PHE A 21 -22.38 5.26 -20.93
CA PHE A 21 -23.78 5.42 -20.50
C PHE A 21 -24.44 6.59 -21.25
N GLN A 22 -25.25 6.29 -22.26
CA GLN A 22 -26.01 7.28 -23.03
C GLN A 22 -27.39 7.53 -22.42
N ILE A 23 -27.81 8.79 -22.45
CA ILE A 23 -29.22 9.17 -22.26
C ILE A 23 -29.95 8.85 -23.58
N PRO A 24 -31.26 8.52 -23.58
CA PRO A 24 -32.05 8.21 -24.79
C PRO A 24 -31.87 9.13 -26.01
N ASP A 25 -31.43 10.38 -25.83
CA ASP A 25 -31.22 11.35 -26.91
C ASP A 25 -29.79 11.36 -27.50
N GLY A 26 -28.92 10.42 -27.10
CA GLY A 26 -27.56 10.28 -27.65
C GLY A 26 -26.53 11.28 -27.12
N GLU A 27 -26.92 12.18 -26.21
CA GLU A 27 -25.99 13.01 -25.47
C GLU A 27 -25.35 12.22 -24.31
N SER A 28 -24.05 12.43 -24.10
CA SER A 28 -23.33 11.91 -22.94
C SER A 28 -23.94 12.50 -21.67
N ALA A 29 -24.12 11.68 -20.64
CA ALA A 29 -24.70 12.14 -19.38
C ALA A 29 -23.81 13.21 -18.71
N ALA A 30 -24.15 14.49 -18.91
CA ALA A 30 -23.56 15.62 -18.21
C ALA A 30 -24.22 15.76 -16.83
N TRP A 31 -23.89 14.85 -15.90
CA TRP A 31 -24.40 14.90 -14.53
C TRP A 31 -23.78 16.04 -13.70
N ALA A 32 -22.72 16.69 -14.20
CA ALA A 32 -22.13 17.91 -13.66
C ALA A 32 -21.41 18.71 -14.77
N PRO A 33 -21.20 20.03 -14.59
CA PRO A 33 -20.47 20.85 -15.55
C PRO A 33 -19.05 20.31 -15.82
N GLY A 34 -18.70 20.05 -17.08
CA GLY A 34 -17.38 19.56 -17.48
C GLY A 34 -17.20 18.03 -17.42
N HIS A 35 -18.27 17.26 -17.18
CA HIS A 35 -18.23 15.80 -17.08
C HIS A 35 -18.87 15.08 -18.29
N PRO A 36 -18.52 13.80 -18.52
CA PRO A 36 -17.47 13.04 -17.82
C PRO A 36 -16.07 13.50 -18.24
N PHE A 37 -15.12 13.46 -17.30
CA PHE A 37 -13.71 13.64 -17.61
C PHE A 37 -13.17 12.41 -18.34
N HIS A 38 -12.25 12.63 -19.27
CA HIS A 38 -11.56 11.56 -19.99
C HIS A 38 -10.07 11.50 -19.62
N TRP A 39 -9.47 10.32 -19.80
CA TRP A 39 -8.03 10.12 -19.67
C TRP A 39 -7.27 11.16 -20.51
N GLY A 40 -6.24 11.78 -19.92
CA GLY A 40 -5.47 12.86 -20.54
C GLY A 40 -5.91 14.28 -20.15
N GLN A 41 -7.01 14.43 -19.39
CA GLN A 41 -7.42 15.72 -18.78
C GLN A 41 -6.83 15.93 -17.38
N GLU A 42 -5.66 15.37 -17.11
CA GLU A 42 -4.98 15.57 -15.84
C GLU A 42 -4.70 17.06 -15.64
N LEU A 43 -5.17 17.61 -14.51
CA LEU A 43 -4.96 19.03 -14.19
C LEU A 43 -3.50 19.33 -13.80
N ASP A 44 -2.73 18.30 -13.45
CA ASP A 44 -1.35 18.43 -13.03
C ASP A 44 -0.60 17.11 -13.07
N LYS A 45 0.73 17.21 -13.02
CA LYS A 45 1.62 16.06 -12.97
C LYS A 45 2.81 16.33 -12.06
N ILE A 46 2.97 15.49 -11.04
CA ILE A 46 4.18 15.46 -10.21
C ILE A 46 5.26 14.70 -10.98
N ILE A 47 6.36 15.38 -11.30
CA ILE A 47 7.53 14.76 -11.94
C ILE A 47 8.45 14.22 -10.85
N LEU A 48 8.60 12.90 -10.82
CA LEU A 48 9.53 12.24 -9.90
C LEU A 48 10.96 12.32 -10.45
N GLY A 49 11.93 12.52 -9.56
CA GLY A 49 13.36 12.48 -9.89
C GLY A 49 13.93 11.08 -10.13
N GLY A 50 13.07 10.05 -10.19
CA GLY A 50 13.45 8.65 -10.32
C GLY A 50 12.23 7.76 -10.59
N VAL A 51 12.42 6.45 -10.50
CA VAL A 51 11.32 5.48 -10.66
C VAL A 51 10.52 5.41 -9.36
N GLY A 52 9.22 5.69 -9.46
CA GLY A 52 8.30 5.51 -8.34
C GLY A 52 7.88 4.05 -8.22
N SER A 53 8.07 3.45 -7.04
CA SER A 53 7.75 2.04 -6.78
C SER A 53 6.39 1.85 -6.08
N SER A 54 6.01 2.79 -5.23
CA SER A 54 4.81 2.71 -4.39
C SER A 54 4.35 4.11 -3.97
N LEU A 55 3.04 4.26 -3.69
CA LEU A 55 2.46 5.52 -3.22
C LEU A 55 1.36 5.28 -2.18
N SER A 56 1.16 6.26 -1.30
CA SER A 56 0.07 6.27 -0.31
C SER A 56 -0.37 7.68 0.02
N LEU A 57 -1.68 7.89 0.15
CA LEU A 57 -2.25 9.13 0.69
C LEU A 57 -2.39 9.07 2.21
N SER A 58 -2.27 10.22 2.87
CA SER A 58 -2.61 10.37 4.28
C SER A 58 -4.12 10.22 4.50
N PRO A 59 -4.58 9.91 5.73
CA PRO A 59 -6.00 9.64 6.00
C PRO A 59 -6.96 10.81 5.73
N ASP A 60 -6.43 12.01 5.70
CA ASP A 60 -7.12 13.27 5.45
C ASP A 60 -6.79 13.87 4.07
N ASP A 61 -6.17 13.05 3.21
CA ASP A 61 -5.74 13.40 1.86
C ASP A 61 -4.84 14.64 1.79
N GLN A 62 -4.16 15.06 2.86
CA GLN A 62 -3.27 16.24 2.85
C GLN A 62 -1.86 15.95 2.32
N PHE A 63 -1.41 14.71 2.44
CA PHE A 63 -0.07 14.30 2.03
C PHE A 63 -0.11 13.08 1.12
N LEU A 64 0.80 13.08 0.14
CA LEU A 64 1.11 11.95 -0.72
C LEU A 64 2.55 11.53 -0.44
N ALA A 65 2.75 10.28 -0.02
CA ALA A 65 4.07 9.66 0.08
C ALA A 65 4.32 8.80 -1.17
N VAL A 66 5.52 8.91 -1.74
CA VAL A 66 5.96 8.13 -2.90
C VAL A 66 7.33 7.54 -2.64
N GLY A 67 7.48 6.22 -2.74
CA GLY A 67 8.77 5.55 -2.73
C GLY A 67 9.52 5.80 -4.04
N VAL A 68 10.74 6.35 -3.96
CA VAL A 68 11.60 6.68 -5.10
C VAL A 68 13.01 6.17 -4.81
N GLY A 69 13.37 5.02 -5.39
CA GLY A 69 14.62 4.33 -5.05
C GLY A 69 14.64 3.95 -3.56
N GLN A 70 15.70 4.36 -2.85
CA GLN A 70 15.85 4.12 -1.40
C GLN A 70 15.13 5.16 -0.52
N ASN A 71 14.55 6.18 -1.14
CA ASN A 71 13.98 7.32 -0.43
C ASN A 71 12.45 7.31 -0.53
N ILE A 72 11.82 8.09 0.34
CA ILE A 72 10.39 8.38 0.25
C ILE A 72 10.24 9.87 0.14
N HIS A 73 9.61 10.33 -0.93
CA HIS A 73 9.27 11.74 -1.10
C HIS A 73 7.85 11.99 -0.58
N VAL A 74 7.69 13.03 0.22
CA VAL A 74 6.40 13.49 0.72
C VAL A 74 6.02 14.77 -0.03
N TYR A 75 4.79 14.81 -0.53
CA TYR A 75 4.21 15.94 -1.25
C TYR A 75 2.94 16.41 -0.55
N SER A 76 2.68 17.72 -0.55
CA SER A 76 1.36 18.24 -0.19
C SER A 76 0.43 18.00 -1.36
N THR A 77 -0.75 17.44 -1.11
CA THR A 77 -1.77 17.23 -2.16
C THR A 77 -2.47 18.53 -2.55
N PHE A 78 -2.58 19.47 -1.60
CA PHE A 78 -3.26 20.74 -1.80
C PHE A 78 -2.42 21.70 -2.64
N THR A 79 -1.16 21.91 -2.25
CA THR A 79 -0.26 22.79 -3.01
C THR A 79 0.45 22.07 -4.16
N ARG A 80 0.47 20.73 -4.13
CA ARG A 80 1.21 19.86 -5.08
C ARG A 80 2.72 20.07 -5.02
N GLU A 81 3.20 20.64 -3.93
CA GLU A 81 4.61 20.92 -3.72
C GLU A 81 5.28 19.77 -2.95
N TYR A 82 6.58 19.61 -3.22
CA TYR A 82 7.45 18.74 -2.46
C TYR A 82 7.65 19.30 -1.05
N VAL A 83 7.53 18.43 -0.04
CA VAL A 83 7.60 18.78 1.38
C VAL A 83 8.91 18.29 2.00
N GLU A 84 9.16 16.98 1.93
CA GLU A 84 10.22 16.32 2.70
C GLU A 84 10.72 15.06 1.97
N THR A 85 11.96 14.66 2.24
CA THR A 85 12.48 13.33 1.86
C THR A 85 12.82 12.55 3.12
N LEU A 86 12.24 11.37 3.25
CA LEU A 86 12.56 10.41 4.30
C LEU A 86 13.69 9.52 3.79
N THR A 87 14.83 9.58 4.49
CA THR A 87 16.04 8.80 4.17
C THR A 87 16.37 7.87 5.32
N GLY A 88 16.71 6.60 5.02
CA GLY A 88 17.03 5.62 6.06
C GLY A 88 16.96 4.15 5.63
N HIS A 89 16.27 3.86 4.52
CA HIS A 89 16.35 2.53 3.91
C HIS A 89 17.73 2.32 3.29
N LEU A 90 18.22 1.07 3.37
CA LEU A 90 19.50 0.66 2.78
C LEU A 90 19.31 0.05 1.38
N ASP A 91 18.07 -0.20 1.00
CA ASP A 91 17.67 -0.81 -0.26
C ASP A 91 16.41 -0.14 -0.81
N GLU A 92 16.01 -0.50 -2.03
CA GLU A 92 14.86 0.08 -2.71
C GLU A 92 13.57 -0.10 -1.91
N VAL A 93 12.85 1.00 -1.72
CA VAL A 93 11.56 1.00 -1.04
C VAL A 93 10.57 0.26 -1.91
N SER A 94 10.07 -0.87 -1.42
CA SER A 94 9.09 -1.68 -2.13
C SER A 94 7.65 -1.24 -1.86
N ARG A 95 7.37 -0.72 -0.64
CA ARG A 95 6.03 -0.26 -0.24
C ARG A 95 6.07 0.91 0.72
N VAL A 96 5.09 1.80 0.58
CA VAL A 96 4.77 2.87 1.54
C VAL A 96 3.29 2.85 1.89
N PHE A 97 2.96 3.13 3.14
CA PHE A 97 1.57 3.08 3.63
C PHE A 97 1.35 4.01 4.82
N PHE A 98 0.44 4.97 4.69
CA PHE A 98 -0.03 5.76 5.82
C PHE A 98 -1.03 4.96 6.66
N ALA A 99 -0.84 4.97 7.98
CA ALA A 99 -1.82 4.41 8.90
C ALA A 99 -3.14 5.20 8.81
N SER A 100 -4.28 4.50 8.90
CA SER A 100 -5.62 5.08 8.72
C SER A 100 -6.04 6.09 9.80
N ARG A 101 -5.27 6.23 10.88
CA ARG A 101 -5.57 7.14 11.98
C ARG A 101 -4.30 7.84 12.45
N MET A 102 -4.39 9.15 12.66
CA MET A 102 -3.34 9.93 13.31
C MET A 102 -3.20 9.56 14.79
N ILE A 103 -1.96 9.52 15.28
CA ILE A 103 -1.65 9.27 16.69
C ILE A 103 -1.52 10.62 17.42
N GLY A 104 -1.97 10.68 18.67
CA GLY A 104 -1.78 11.86 19.53
C GLY A 104 -2.38 13.15 18.95
N CYS A 105 -1.62 14.24 19.01
CA CYS A 105 -2.04 15.60 18.64
C CYS A 105 -2.04 15.89 17.12
N GLY A 106 -2.29 14.89 16.27
CA GLY A 106 -2.30 15.03 14.82
C GLY A 106 -0.97 14.67 14.16
N LEU A 107 -0.32 13.61 14.66
CA LEU A 107 0.88 13.03 14.06
C LEU A 107 0.47 11.95 13.07
N TYR A 108 1.02 11.99 11.86
CA TYR A 108 0.84 10.93 10.88
C TYR A 108 1.83 9.81 11.14
N THR A 109 1.38 8.57 10.97
CA THR A 109 2.26 7.41 10.95
C THR A 109 2.35 6.90 9.53
N LEU A 110 3.58 6.84 9.00
CA LEU A 110 3.88 6.27 7.71
C LEU A 110 4.75 5.03 7.92
N VAL A 111 4.33 3.90 7.36
CA VAL A 111 5.09 2.66 7.37
C VAL A 111 5.70 2.47 5.99
N SER A 112 6.94 2.03 5.95
CA SER A 112 7.64 1.76 4.71
C SER A 112 8.46 0.48 4.81
N SER A 113 8.57 -0.23 3.70
CA SER A 113 9.28 -1.50 3.62
C SER A 113 10.29 -1.43 2.48
N ALA A 114 11.46 -2.00 2.75
CA ALA A 114 12.48 -2.36 1.77
C ALA A 114 12.93 -3.80 2.06
N GLU A 115 13.86 -4.33 1.27
CA GLU A 115 14.42 -5.66 1.50
C GLU A 115 14.90 -5.84 2.95
N GLY A 116 14.34 -6.85 3.62
CA GLY A 116 14.69 -7.22 4.99
C GLY A 116 14.40 -6.18 6.07
N SER A 117 13.69 -5.08 5.79
CA SER A 117 13.41 -4.09 6.83
C SER A 117 12.15 -3.27 6.64
N ILE A 118 11.55 -2.91 7.77
CA ILE A 118 10.43 -1.99 7.86
C ILE A 118 10.88 -0.79 8.70
N VAL A 119 10.53 0.41 8.24
CA VAL A 119 10.78 1.66 8.97
C VAL A 119 9.46 2.38 9.20
N ILE A 120 9.24 2.79 10.44
CA ILE A 120 8.09 3.59 10.87
C ILE A 120 8.51 5.06 10.98
N TRP A 121 7.79 5.92 10.27
CA TRP A 121 8.00 7.36 10.30
C TRP A 121 6.85 8.01 11.03
N GLU A 122 7.19 9.05 11.78
CA GLU A 122 6.26 9.95 12.42
C GLU A 122 6.38 11.30 11.72
N LEU A 123 5.30 11.77 11.10
CA LEU A 123 5.29 13.06 10.42
C LEU A 123 4.39 14.03 11.17
N ASP A 124 4.84 15.28 11.31
CA ASP A 124 4.03 16.35 11.87
C ASP A 124 2.93 16.82 10.91
N ARG A 125 2.18 17.85 11.32
CA ARG A 125 1.07 18.43 10.54
C ARG A 125 1.53 19.13 9.27
N ASP A 126 2.82 19.43 9.14
CA ASP A 126 3.42 20.01 7.96
C ASP A 126 4.04 18.92 7.06
N GLY A 127 3.89 17.64 7.41
CA GLY A 127 4.39 16.49 6.66
C GLY A 127 5.89 16.23 6.88
N LYS A 128 6.50 16.86 7.89
CA LYS A 128 7.93 16.75 8.17
C LYS A 128 8.22 15.63 9.13
N ASN A 129 9.35 14.95 8.94
CA ASN A 129 9.76 13.86 9.80
C ASN A 129 10.14 14.35 11.20
N VAL A 130 9.54 13.74 12.22
CA VAL A 130 9.83 13.98 13.64
C VAL A 130 10.20 12.69 14.38
N SER A 131 10.39 11.58 13.66
CA SER A 131 10.78 10.29 14.25
C SER A 131 12.12 10.37 15.00
N ALA A 132 12.23 9.73 16.16
CA ALA A 132 13.51 9.55 16.83
C ALA A 132 14.44 8.63 16.01
N GLU A 133 15.64 9.10 15.66
CA GLU A 133 16.51 8.55 14.61
C GLU A 133 16.98 7.09 14.80
N LYS A 134 16.73 6.44 15.94
CA LYS A 134 17.38 5.15 16.28
C LYS A 134 16.45 3.96 16.54
N GLU A 135 15.16 4.16 16.77
CA GLU A 135 14.30 3.08 17.31
C GLU A 135 13.23 2.56 16.34
N ASN A 136 13.04 3.20 15.19
CA ASN A 136 11.89 2.89 14.33
C ASN A 136 12.14 1.87 13.20
N LYS A 137 13.33 1.23 13.19
CA LYS A 137 13.63 0.16 12.23
C LYS A 137 13.32 -1.19 12.85
N VAL A 138 12.39 -1.91 12.25
CA VAL A 138 11.94 -3.23 12.68
C VAL A 138 12.39 -4.26 11.65
N ASP A 139 12.99 -5.35 12.13
CA ASP A 139 13.38 -6.50 11.31
C ASP A 139 12.14 -7.36 10.99
N ILE A 140 11.96 -7.69 9.71
CA ILE A 140 10.77 -8.40 9.24
C ILE A 140 10.69 -9.85 9.74
N ASP A 141 11.85 -10.51 9.95
CA ASP A 141 11.91 -11.88 10.44
C ASP A 141 11.46 -11.92 11.90
N THR A 142 11.89 -10.92 12.69
CA THR A 142 11.50 -10.78 14.09
C THR A 142 9.99 -10.50 14.21
N LEU A 143 9.48 -9.55 13.41
CA LEU A 143 8.07 -9.20 13.41
C LEU A 143 7.18 -10.36 12.95
N SER A 144 7.62 -11.14 11.95
CA SER A 144 6.90 -12.31 11.49
C SER A 144 6.83 -13.39 12.57
N ALA A 145 7.90 -13.59 13.33
CA ALA A 145 7.91 -14.55 14.44
C ALA A 145 6.93 -14.11 15.55
N GLU A 146 6.96 -12.84 15.95
CA GLU A 146 6.03 -12.29 16.96
C GLU A 146 4.57 -12.38 16.49
N ALA A 147 4.28 -12.05 15.22
CA ALA A 147 2.95 -12.17 14.66
C ALA A 147 2.46 -13.62 14.63
N ALA A 148 3.35 -14.57 14.30
CA ALA A 148 3.04 -15.99 14.36
C ALA A 148 2.74 -16.45 15.79
N ASP A 149 3.54 -16.03 16.78
CA ASP A 149 3.32 -16.37 18.18
C ASP A 149 1.99 -15.82 18.71
N ILE A 150 1.63 -14.58 18.36
CA ILE A 150 0.34 -13.98 18.72
C ILE A 150 -0.81 -14.76 18.07
N ALA A 151 -0.69 -15.12 16.79
CA ALA A 151 -1.68 -15.91 16.09
C ALA A 151 -1.84 -17.31 16.72
N ILE A 152 -0.73 -17.97 17.06
CA ILE A 152 -0.72 -19.26 17.76
C ILE A 152 -1.39 -19.12 19.12
N PHE A 153 -1.00 -18.13 19.93
CA PHE A 153 -1.59 -17.89 21.24
C PHE A 153 -3.11 -17.72 21.15
N LYS A 154 -3.58 -16.90 20.20
CA LYS A 154 -5.01 -16.67 19.98
C LYS A 154 -5.75 -17.94 19.55
N ILE A 155 -5.15 -18.75 18.68
CA ILE A 155 -5.74 -20.03 18.26
C ILE A 155 -5.80 -21.02 19.44
N VAL A 156 -4.72 -21.12 20.23
CA VAL A 156 -4.65 -22.01 21.40
C VAL A 156 -5.65 -21.57 22.47
N SER A 157 -5.77 -20.27 22.74
CA SER A 157 -6.68 -19.73 23.75
C SER A 157 -8.15 -19.85 23.34
N ASP A 158 -8.47 -19.53 22.08
CA ASP A 158 -9.85 -19.42 21.63
C ASP A 158 -10.42 -20.76 21.15
N HIS A 159 -9.56 -21.65 20.65
CA HIS A 159 -9.98 -22.91 20.00
C HIS A 159 -9.42 -24.15 20.71
N GLY A 160 -8.60 -24.02 21.75
CA GLY A 160 -8.17 -25.13 22.61
C GLY A 160 -7.29 -26.17 21.94
N TRP A 161 -6.55 -25.81 20.87
CA TRP A 161 -5.64 -26.73 20.19
C TRP A 161 -4.40 -26.96 21.07
N ALA A 162 -4.44 -28.01 21.89
CA ALA A 162 -3.22 -28.53 22.50
C ALA A 162 -2.30 -29.06 21.40
N LEU A 163 -1.03 -28.62 21.41
CA LEU A 163 0.01 -29.25 20.62
C LEU A 163 -0.04 -30.74 20.96
N GLY A 164 -0.42 -31.58 19.98
CA GLY A 164 -0.86 -32.95 20.23
C GLY A 164 0.04 -33.68 21.22
N ASP A 165 -0.57 -34.21 22.29
CA ASP A 165 0.07 -35.15 23.19
C ASP A 165 0.76 -36.20 22.32
N ARG A 166 2.10 -36.20 22.35
CA ARG A 166 2.86 -37.32 21.82
C ARG A 166 2.45 -38.52 22.65
N GLY A 167 1.63 -39.36 22.02
CA GLY A 167 1.04 -40.55 22.60
C GLY A 167 2.05 -41.32 23.45
N GLY A 168 1.56 -41.75 24.61
CA GLY A 168 2.26 -42.65 25.51
C GLY A 168 2.88 -43.81 24.74
N LEU A 169 4.21 -43.84 24.77
CA LEU A 169 4.98 -45.05 24.58
C LEU A 169 5.56 -45.42 25.94
N GLN A 170 5.64 -46.74 26.15
CA GLN A 170 6.19 -47.47 27.30
C GLN A 170 5.26 -47.57 28.53
N ASP A 171 4.89 -48.76 29.05
CA ASP A 171 5.38 -50.12 28.82
C ASP A 171 4.35 -51.15 29.32
N ASN A 172 4.06 -52.16 28.49
CA ASN A 172 3.56 -53.46 28.98
C ASN A 172 4.69 -54.48 28.76
N TYR A 173 5.47 -54.73 29.82
CA TYR A 173 6.28 -55.94 29.95
C TYR A 173 6.00 -56.59 31.30
N ASN A 174 5.39 -57.78 31.21
CA ASN A 174 5.24 -58.88 32.18
C ASN A 174 4.69 -58.58 33.58
#